data_AF-A0A2M7NF57-F1
#
_entry.id   AF-A0A2M7NF57-F1
#
_cell.length_a   1.000
_cell.length_b   1.000
_cell.length_c   1.000
_cell.angle_alpha   90.00
_cell.angle_beta   90.00
_cell.angle_gamma   90.00
#
_symmetry.space_group_name_H-M   'P 1'
#
loop_
_entity.id
_entity.type
_entity.pdbx_description
1 polymer ?
#
loop_
_entity_poly.entity_id
_entity_poly.type
_entity_poly.pdbx_seq_one_letter_code
_entity_poly.pdbx_strand_id
1 'polypeptide(L)'
;MSILISDELLKKANLNEKDFLTDIATYLYDKGKLSTGQAKKLANLSQLEFQKALKERNIYLNYDQEEFYKDLETLGIKPKNK
;
A
#
# COMPACT_ATOMS: atom_id res chain seq x y z
N MET A 1 13.30 -12.86 13.94
CA MET A 1 14.05 -11.61 14.26
C MET A 1 13.03 -10.50 14.42
N SER A 2 13.12 -9.71 15.50
CA SER A 2 12.23 -8.56 15.74
C SER A 2 13.03 -7.26 15.60
N ILE A 3 12.39 -6.22 15.06
CA ILE A 3 12.91 -4.85 15.06
C ILE A 3 12.11 -4.10 16.12
N LEU A 4 12.80 -3.47 17.07
CA LEU A 4 12.20 -2.65 18.12
C LEU A 4 12.47 -1.18 17.81
N ILE A 5 11.42 -0.37 17.74
CA ILE A 5 11.49 1.08 17.58
C ILE A 5 10.90 1.70 18.84
N SER A 6 11.66 2.58 19.50
CA SER A 6 11.22 3.20 20.75
C SER A 6 10.29 4.38 20.52
N ASP A 7 9.35 4.59 21.45
CA ASP A 7 8.45 5.75 21.43
C ASP A 7 9.20 7.07 21.45
N GLU A 8 10.36 7.14 22.12
CA GLU A 8 11.22 8.33 22.09
C GLU A 8 11.69 8.67 20.69
N LEU A 9 12.04 7.67 19.88
CA LEU A 9 12.49 7.89 18.51
C LEU A 9 11.33 8.39 17.64
N LEU A 10 10.14 7.79 17.78
CA LEU A 10 8.94 8.24 17.08
C LEU A 10 8.57 9.67 17.48
N LYS A 11 8.59 10.00 18.77
CA LYS A 11 8.34 11.36 19.27
C LYS A 11 9.34 12.38 18.72
N LYS A 12 10.62 12.04 18.63
CA LYS A 12 11.65 12.90 18.00
C LYS A 12 11.38 13.14 16.51
N ALA A 13 10.78 12.17 15.83
CA ALA A 13 10.32 12.30 14.45
C ALA A 13 8.94 12.95 14.32
N ASN A 14 8.32 13.38 15.42
CA ASN A 14 6.95 13.89 15.48
C ASN A 14 5.92 12.91 14.90
N LEU A 15 6.12 11.61 15.14
CA LEU A 15 5.26 10.51 14.73
C LEU A 15 4.70 9.78 15.96
N ASN A 16 3.51 9.22 15.81
CA ASN A 16 3.01 8.16 16.68
C ASN A 16 3.16 6.80 15.99
N GLU A 17 2.95 5.72 16.76
CA GLU A 17 3.06 4.33 16.26
C GLU A 17 2.16 4.08 15.04
N LYS A 18 0.90 4.55 15.08
CA LYS A 18 -0.07 4.33 14.01
C LYS A 18 0.36 5.01 12.72
N ASP A 19 0.82 6.26 12.80
CA ASP A 19 1.30 7.02 11.63
C ASP A 19 2.53 6.35 11.03
N PHE A 20 3.48 5.93 11.88
CA PHE A 20 4.68 5.23 11.44
C PHE A 20 4.36 3.90 10.74
N LEU A 21 3.48 3.07 11.32
CA LEU A 21 3.06 1.81 10.71
C LEU A 21 2.34 2.03 9.37
N THR A 22 1.52 3.09 9.29
CA THR A 22 0.83 3.45 8.05
C THR A 22 1.81 3.91 6.98
N ASP A 23 2.80 4.74 7.34
CA ASP A 23 3.83 5.22 6.42
C ASP A 23 4.69 4.07 5.88
N ILE A 24 5.15 3.17 6.75
CA ILE A 24 5.93 2.00 6.32
C ILE A 24 5.09 1.05 5.46
N ALA A 25 3.84 0.79 5.84
CA ALA A 25 2.96 -0.08 5.07
C ALA A 25 2.69 0.46 3.66
N THR A 26 2.39 1.76 3.56
CA THR A 26 2.11 2.41 2.28
C THR A 26 3.37 2.50 1.41
N TYR A 27 4.53 2.79 1.99
CA TYR A 27 5.82 2.74 1.28
C TYR A 27 6.12 1.35 0.71
N LEU A 28 5.95 0.29 1.51
CA LEU A 28 6.22 -1.07 1.05
C LEU A 28 5.23 -1.54 -0.03
N TYR A 29 3.99 -1.06 0.02
CA TYR A 29 3.01 -1.27 -1.04
C TYR A 29 3.42 -0.56 -2.34
N ASP A 30 3.79 0.74 -2.26
CA ASP A 30 4.26 1.52 -3.41
C ASP A 30 5.46 0.85 -4.10
N LYS A 31 6.37 0.25 -3.34
CA LYS A 31 7.53 -0.50 -3.87
C LYS A 31 7.22 -1.92 -4.34
N GLY A 32 5.94 -2.34 -4.36
CA GLY A 32 5.52 -3.68 -4.75
C GLY A 32 6.08 -4.78 -3.84
N LYS A 33 6.49 -4.44 -2.60
CA LYS A 33 7.07 -5.39 -1.63
C LYS A 33 6.01 -6.08 -0.80
N LEU A 34 4.89 -5.39 -0.56
CA LEU A 34 3.71 -5.95 0.10
C LEU A 34 2.50 -5.84 -0.82
N SER A 35 1.68 -6.88 -0.85
CA SER A 35 0.34 -6.79 -1.42
C SER A 35 -0.55 -5.87 -0.56
N THR A 36 -1.64 -5.37 -1.13
CA THR A 36 -2.63 -4.55 -0.40
C THR A 36 -3.11 -5.25 0.88
N GLY A 37 -3.29 -6.57 0.85
CA GLY A 37 -3.70 -7.36 2.00
C GLY A 37 -2.65 -7.43 3.11
N GLN A 38 -1.37 -7.53 2.75
CA GLN A 38 -0.27 -7.51 3.71
C GLN A 38 -0.05 -6.11 4.29
N ALA A 39 -0.08 -5.08 3.45
CA ALA A 39 0.16 -3.70 3.86
C ALA A 39 -0.93 -3.19 4.81
N LYS A 40 -2.21 -3.41 4.53
CA LYS A 40 -3.29 -3.00 5.45
C LYS A 40 -3.22 -3.72 6.80
N LYS A 41 -2.76 -4.98 6.80
CA LYS A 41 -2.56 -5.75 8.04
C LYS A 41 -1.40 -5.17 8.86
N LEU A 42 -0.32 -4.74 8.22
CA LEU A 42 0.80 -4.06 8.88
C LEU A 42 0.37 -2.72 9.49
N ALA A 43 -0.43 -1.94 8.76
CA ALA A 43 -0.95 -0.65 9.24
C ALA A 43 -2.08 -0.82 10.30
N ASN A 44 -2.58 -2.04 10.52
CA ASN A 44 -3.76 -2.32 11.32
C ASN A 44 -5.00 -1.51 10.87
N LEU A 45 -5.22 -1.44 9.55
CA LEU A 45 -6.30 -0.68 8.92
C LEU A 45 -7.27 -1.61 8.17
N SER A 46 -8.54 -1.20 8.10
CA SER A 46 -9.49 -1.77 7.16
C SER A 46 -9.10 -1.44 5.71
N GLN A 47 -9.75 -2.10 4.75
CA GLN A 47 -9.51 -1.84 3.33
C GLN A 47 -9.76 -0.37 2.95
N LEU A 48 -10.85 0.22 3.45
CA LEU A 48 -11.24 1.58 3.13
C LEU A 48 -10.30 2.61 3.78
N GLU A 49 -9.89 2.38 5.02
CA GLU A 49 -8.91 3.24 5.70
C GLU A 49 -7.55 3.20 5.01
N PHE A 50 -7.10 2.02 4.60
CA PHE A 50 -5.84 1.89 3.87
C PHE A 50 -5.89 2.61 2.51
N GLN A 51 -7.01 2.52 1.77
CA GLN A 51 -7.20 3.28 0.54
C GLN A 51 -7.18 4.80 0.75
N LYS A 52 -7.76 5.29 1.86
CA LYS A 52 -7.66 6.71 2.23
C LYS A 52 -6.21 7.10 2.53
N ALA A 53 -5.48 6.27 3.28
CA ALA A 53 -4.08 6.51 3.61
C ALA A 53 -3.17 6.57 2.38
N LEU A 54 -3.41 5.72 1.37
CA LEU A 54 -2.73 5.77 0.07
C LEU A 54 -3.01 7.09 -0.65
N LYS A 55 -4.30 7.51 -0.71
CA LYS A 55 -4.71 8.76 -1.35
C LYS A 55 -4.05 9.98 -0.70
N GLU A 56 -4.03 10.05 0.63
CA GLU A 56 -3.39 11.15 1.39
C GLU A 56 -1.89 11.27 1.09
N ARG A 57 -1.24 10.16 0.72
CA ARG A 57 0.19 10.07 0.40
C ARG A 57 0.49 10.14 -1.11
N ASN A 58 -0.52 10.41 -1.94
CA ASN A 58 -0.44 10.40 -3.40
C ASN A 58 0.09 9.08 -3.98
N ILE A 59 -0.19 7.96 -3.31
CA ILE A 59 0.13 6.62 -3.80
C ILE A 59 -1.10 6.12 -4.53
N TYR A 60 -0.97 5.93 -5.84
CA TYR A 60 -2.03 5.38 -6.65
C TYR A 60 -2.11 3.87 -6.43
N LEU A 61 -3.29 3.30 -6.68
CA LEU A 61 -3.38 1.85 -6.78
C LEU A 61 -2.40 1.42 -7.87
N ASN A 62 -1.57 0.41 -7.58
CA ASN A 62 -0.70 -0.23 -8.55
C ASN A 62 -1.55 -1.03 -9.55
N TYR A 63 -2.39 -0.31 -10.31
CA TYR A 63 -3.10 -0.83 -11.46
C TYR A 63 -2.12 -0.81 -12.61
N ASP A 64 -1.35 -1.89 -12.70
CA ASP A 64 -0.37 -2.05 -13.75
C ASP A 64 -1.01 -2.53 -15.05
N GLN A 65 -0.20 -2.60 -16.10
CA GLN A 65 -0.65 -3.04 -17.41
C GLN A 65 -1.13 -4.50 -17.37
N GLU A 66 -0.62 -5.33 -16.45
CA GLU A 66 -0.98 -6.74 -16.32
C GLU A 66 -2.38 -6.89 -15.71
N GLU A 67 -2.71 -6.11 -14.67
CA GLU A 67 -4.07 -6.03 -14.12
C GLU A 67 -5.06 -5.53 -15.16
N PHE A 68 -4.69 -4.51 -15.95
CA PHE A 68 -5.51 -4.05 -17.06
C PHE A 68 -5.79 -5.15 -18.10
N TYR A 69 -4.78 -5.92 -18.49
CA TYR A 69 -4.97 -7.02 -19.45
C TYR A 69 -5.83 -8.14 -18.88
N LYS A 70 -5.71 -8.49 -17.59
CA LYS A 70 -6.59 -9.48 -16.95
C LYS A 70 -8.05 -9.03 -16.93
N ASP A 71 -8.31 -7.75 -16.73
CA ASP A 71 -9.67 -7.20 -16.81
C ASP A 71 -10.21 -7.27 -18.24
N LEU A 72 -9.39 -6.95 -19.25
CA LEU A 72 -9.78 -7.11 -20.65
C LEU A 72 -10.09 -8.57 -21.02
N GLU A 73 -9.29 -9.53 -20.54
CA GLU A 73 -9.58 -10.95 -20.70
C GLU A 73 -10.91 -11.35 -20.06
N THR A 74 -11.17 -10.87 -18.83
CA THR A 74 -12.43 -11.11 -18.11
C THR A 74 -13.63 -10.56 -18.89
N LEU A 75 -13.44 -9.46 -19.62
CA LEU A 75 -14.46 -8.84 -20.48
C LEU A 75 -14.50 -9.41 -21.90
N GLY A 76 -13.65 -10.38 -22.24
CA GLY A 76 -13.55 -10.97 -23.59
C GLY A 76 -12.99 -10.02 -24.66
N ILE A 77 -12.35 -8.93 -24.25
CA ILE A 77 -11.77 -7.92 -25.14
C ILE A 77 -10.34 -8.35 -25.48
N LYS A 78 -10.07 -8.62 -26.76
CA LYS A 78 -8.69 -8.83 -27.23
C LYS A 78 -8.06 -7.48 -27.57
N PRO A 79 -7.03 -7.03 -26.83
CA PRO A 79 -6.32 -5.80 -27.18
C PRO A 79 -5.69 -5.94 -28.57
N LYS A 80 -5.85 -4.91 -29.42
CA LYS A 80 -5.15 -4.88 -30.71
C LYS A 80 -3.65 -4.75 -30.44
N ASN A 81 -2.87 -5.74 -30.87
CA ASN A 81 -1.41 -5.66 -30.85
C ASN A 81 -0.98 -4.38 -31.60
N LYS A 82 -0.12 -3.58 -30.98
CA LYS A 82 0.67 -2.55 -31.66
C LYS A 82 1.97 -3.18 -32.16
#